data_AF-A0A5C7MW57-F1
#
_entry.id   AF-A0A5C7MW57-F1
#
_cell.length_a   1.000
_cell.length_b   1.000
_cell.length_c   1.000
_cell.angle_alpha   90.00
_cell.angle_beta   90.00
_cell.angle_gamma   90.00
#
_symmetry.space_group_name_H-M   'P 1'
#
loop_
_entity.id
_entity.type
_entity.pdbx_description
1 polymer ?
#
loop_
_entity_poly.entity_id
_entity_poly.type
_entity_poly.pdbx_seq_one_letter_code
_entity_poly.pdbx_strand_id
1 'polypeptide(L)'
;MKRAVAHILMTVFLMGAVFDLHDLSKVPYMINHFQRHQNKNNSFSISEFFDLHYGSMAEQHDEQEHEQHKGLPFKSHDCTSSHGMMVLTVFQPQIESSFSLIVSYSNFYESTYLSDFSQSIWQPPKQLI
;
A
#
# COMPACT_ATOMS: atom_id res chain seq x y z
N MET A 1 24.58 5.27 -15.44
CA MET A 1 24.98 4.49 -14.24
C MET A 1 24.01 4.68 -13.08
N LYS A 2 23.75 5.92 -12.61
CA LYS A 2 22.83 6.20 -11.48
C LYS A 2 21.43 5.56 -11.61
N ARG A 3 20.83 5.64 -12.82
CA ARG A 3 19.53 5.01 -13.13
C ARG A 3 19.55 3.49 -13.03
N ALA A 4 20.59 2.85 -13.56
CA ALA A 4 20.73 1.39 -13.49
C ALA A 4 20.90 0.92 -12.04
N VAL A 5 21.69 1.63 -11.24
CA VAL A 5 21.86 1.34 -9.81
C VAL A 5 20.52 1.49 -9.07
N ALA A 6 19.74 2.52 -9.36
CA ALA A 6 18.42 2.70 -8.77
C ALA A 6 17.45 1.56 -9.14
N HIS A 7 17.45 1.11 -10.40
CA HIS A 7 16.64 -0.04 -10.81
C HIS A 7 17.07 -1.32 -10.10
N ILE A 8 18.39 -1.59 -9.99
CA ILE A 8 18.91 -2.75 -9.28
C ILE A 8 18.49 -2.72 -7.81
N LEU A 9 18.66 -1.58 -7.12
CA LEU A 9 18.26 -1.43 -5.72
C LEU A 9 16.76 -1.63 -5.53
N MET A 10 15.94 -1.06 -6.42
CA MET A 10 14.49 -1.24 -6.39
C MET A 10 14.10 -2.72 -6.55
N THR A 11 14.71 -3.41 -7.51
CA THR A 11 14.44 -4.85 -7.73
C THR A 11 14.86 -5.68 -6.53
N VAL A 12 16.06 -5.44 -5.96
CA VAL A 12 16.53 -6.16 -4.77
C VAL A 12 15.61 -5.91 -3.58
N PHE A 13 15.17 -4.66 -3.37
CA PHE A 13 14.26 -4.31 -2.29
C PHE A 13 12.90 -5.00 -2.41
N LEU A 14 12.30 -5.01 -3.61
CA LEU A 14 11.03 -5.66 -3.87
C LEU A 14 11.13 -7.19 -3.76
N MET A 15 12.24 -7.78 -4.20
CA MET A 15 12.48 -9.21 -4.12
C MET A 15 12.78 -9.67 -2.68
N GLY A 16 13.42 -8.84 -1.86
CA GLY A 16 13.71 -9.17 -0.45
C GLY A 16 12.45 -9.37 0.41
N ALA A 17 11.29 -8.85 -0.01
CA ALA A 17 10.02 -9.12 0.65
C ALA A 17 9.41 -10.49 0.27
N VAL A 18 9.86 -11.08 -0.84
CA VAL A 18 9.33 -12.33 -1.42
C VAL A 18 10.27 -13.51 -1.17
N PHE A 19 11.58 -13.26 -1.23
CA PHE A 19 12.62 -14.28 -1.11
C PHE A 19 13.31 -14.17 0.24
N ASP A 20 13.26 -15.25 1.03
CA ASP A 20 14.11 -15.37 2.21
C ASP A 20 15.55 -15.66 1.77
N LEU A 21 16.43 -14.66 1.89
CA LEU A 21 17.86 -14.82 1.58
C LEU A 21 18.54 -15.86 2.48
N HIS A 22 17.99 -16.15 3.67
CA HIS A 22 18.46 -17.23 4.52
C HIS A 22 18.35 -18.58 3.81
N ASP A 23 17.28 -18.81 3.03
CA ASP A 23 17.11 -20.07 2.30
C ASP A 23 18.13 -20.25 1.17
N LEU A 24 18.72 -19.18 0.62
CA LEU A 24 19.82 -19.33 -0.34
C LEU A 24 21.02 -20.07 0.26
N SER A 25 21.23 -19.97 1.57
CA SER A 25 22.30 -20.73 2.26
C SER A 25 22.08 -22.24 2.25
N LYS A 26 20.85 -22.71 1.99
CA LYS A 26 20.47 -24.13 1.90
C LYS A 26 20.63 -24.71 0.50
N VAL A 27 20.93 -23.89 -0.52
CA VAL A 27 21.13 -24.35 -1.91
C VAL A 27 22.21 -25.44 -2.04
N PRO A 28 23.38 -25.37 -1.35
CA PRO A 28 24.36 -26.44 -1.39
C PRO A 28 23.81 -27.78 -0.87
N TYR A 29 22.94 -27.74 0.14
CA TYR A 29 22.28 -28.95 0.66
C TYR A 29 21.33 -29.55 -0.40
N MET A 30 20.52 -28.72 -1.06
CA MET A 30 19.64 -29.15 -2.14
C MET A 30 20.40 -29.85 -3.28
N ILE A 31 21.55 -29.30 -3.70
CA ILE A 31 22.38 -29.92 -4.75
C ILE A 31 22.90 -31.29 -4.31
N ASN A 32 23.40 -31.42 -3.08
CA ASN A 32 23.84 -32.71 -2.54
C ASN A 32 22.69 -33.71 -2.44
N HIS A 33 21.50 -33.26 -2.06
CA HIS A 33 20.30 -34.11 -1.98
C HIS A 33 19.86 -34.60 -3.36
N PHE A 34 19.87 -33.72 -4.36
CA PHE A 34 19.63 -34.10 -5.76
C PHE A 34 20.64 -35.16 -6.25
N GLN A 35 21.93 -34.96 -5.97
CA GLN A 35 22.97 -35.93 -6.33
C GLN A 35 22.76 -37.29 -5.66
N ARG A 36 22.26 -37.33 -4.42
CA ARG A 36 21.90 -38.60 -3.75
C ARG A 36 20.79 -39.35 -4.48
N HIS A 37 19.76 -38.65 -4.96
CA HIS A 37 18.71 -39.29 -5.77
C HIS A 37 19.27 -39.77 -7.11
N GLN A 38 20.13 -38.99 -7.76
CA GLN A 38 20.77 -39.37 -9.02
C GLN A 38 21.71 -40.58 -8.86
N ASN A 39 22.41 -40.69 -7.73
CA ASN A 39 23.24 -41.87 -7.43
C ASN A 39 22.41 -43.15 -7.20
N LYS A 40 21.18 -43.01 -6.68
CA LYS A 40 20.25 -44.15 -6.50
C LYS A 40 19.59 -44.54 -7.84
N ASN A 41 19.32 -43.56 -8.69
CA ASN A 41 18.73 -43.76 -10.01
C ASN A 41 19.37 -42.79 -11.03
N ASN A 42 20.25 -43.32 -11.88
CA ASN A 42 21.00 -42.52 -12.87
C ASN A 42 20.10 -41.77 -13.87
N SER A 43 18.85 -42.21 -14.06
CA SER A 43 17.88 -41.54 -14.94
C SER A 43 17.09 -40.44 -14.23
N PHE A 44 17.31 -40.23 -12.93
CA PHE A 44 16.58 -39.24 -12.15
C PHE A 44 16.98 -37.82 -12.57
N SER A 45 15.99 -37.11 -13.07
CA SER A 45 16.11 -35.77 -13.62
C SER A 45 15.86 -34.69 -12.56
N ILE A 46 16.33 -33.48 -12.85
CA ILE A 46 16.11 -32.35 -11.95
C ILE A 46 14.65 -31.90 -11.91
N SER A 47 13.89 -32.12 -13.00
CA SER A 47 12.45 -31.89 -13.04
C SER A 47 11.70 -32.84 -12.11
N GLU A 48 12.06 -34.13 -12.11
CA GLU A 48 11.47 -35.11 -11.19
C GLU A 48 11.81 -34.77 -9.73
N PHE A 49 13.02 -34.26 -9.46
CA PHE A 49 13.36 -33.75 -8.13
C PHE A 49 12.42 -32.63 -7.69
N PHE A 50 12.19 -31.63 -8.55
CA PHE A 50 11.31 -30.53 -8.22
C PHE A 50 9.85 -30.95 -8.08
N ASP A 51 9.34 -31.86 -8.90
CA ASP A 51 7.96 -32.36 -8.75
C ASP A 51 7.81 -33.22 -7.47
N LEU A 52 8.80 -34.03 -7.16
CA LEU A 52 8.82 -34.88 -5.97
C LEU A 52 8.89 -34.08 -4.68
N HIS A 53 9.69 -33.00 -4.66
CA HIS A 53 9.93 -32.21 -3.45
C HIS A 53 9.12 -30.91 -3.36
N TYR A 54 8.68 -30.31 -4.47
CA TYR A 54 7.95 -29.03 -4.48
C TYR A 54 6.65 -29.06 -5.29
N GLY A 55 6.38 -30.17 -5.96
CA GLY A 55 5.20 -30.36 -6.79
C GLY A 55 4.11 -31.13 -6.08
N SER A 56 3.34 -31.86 -6.89
CA SER A 56 2.14 -32.56 -6.42
C SER A 56 2.43 -33.69 -5.43
N MET A 57 3.63 -34.26 -5.48
CA MET A 57 4.02 -35.42 -4.67
C MET A 57 4.74 -35.01 -3.37
N ALA A 58 4.96 -33.71 -3.15
CA ALA A 58 5.76 -33.18 -2.05
C ALA A 58 5.23 -33.61 -0.66
N GLU A 59 3.93 -33.48 -0.44
CA GLU A 59 3.30 -33.79 0.86
C GLU A 59 3.46 -35.28 1.21
N GLN A 60 3.16 -36.16 0.27
CA GLN A 60 3.31 -37.61 0.45
C GLN A 60 4.78 -38.04 0.62
N HIS A 61 5.70 -37.41 -0.12
CA HIS A 61 7.12 -37.72 -0.03
C HIS A 61 7.73 -37.21 1.29
N ASP A 62 7.28 -36.07 1.79
CA ASP A 62 7.71 -35.51 3.07
C ASP A 62 7.32 -36.42 4.24
N GLU A 63 6.12 -36.99 4.26
CA GLU A 63 5.69 -37.96 5.28
C GLU A 63 6.60 -39.19 5.41
N GLN A 64 7.23 -39.61 4.31
CA GLN A 64 8.08 -40.80 4.28
C GLN A 64 9.53 -40.55 4.72
N GLU A 65 10.07 -39.34 4.51
CA GLU A 65 11.47 -38.96 4.80
C GLU A 65 11.59 -37.63 5.60
N HIS A 66 10.69 -37.43 6.59
CA HIS A 66 10.50 -36.20 7.39
C HIS A 66 11.78 -35.50 7.87
N GLU A 67 12.82 -36.23 8.28
CA GLU A 67 14.04 -35.64 8.85
C GLU A 67 15.06 -35.18 7.80
N GLN A 68 15.01 -35.68 6.55
CA GLN A 68 15.97 -35.30 5.51
C GLN A 68 15.48 -34.08 4.69
N HIS A 69 14.21 -33.71 4.74
CA HIS A 69 13.66 -32.64 3.91
C HIS A 69 13.64 -31.26 4.58
N LYS A 70 13.82 -31.19 5.91
CA LYS A 70 13.89 -29.93 6.68
C LYS A 70 15.03 -29.00 6.23
N GLY A 71 16.05 -29.54 5.55
CA GLY A 71 17.20 -28.78 5.05
C GLY A 71 17.00 -28.16 3.66
N LEU A 72 15.88 -28.44 2.97
CA LEU A 72 15.65 -27.90 1.63
C LEU A 72 15.21 -26.41 1.70
N PRO A 73 15.67 -25.58 0.75
CA PRO A 73 15.26 -24.18 0.68
C PRO A 73 13.77 -24.05 0.37
N PHE A 74 13.11 -22.99 0.83
CA PHE A 74 11.73 -22.62 0.47
C PHE A 74 10.64 -23.64 0.85
N LYS A 75 10.95 -24.62 1.71
CA LYS A 75 9.99 -25.62 2.22
C LYS A 75 9.21 -25.15 3.44
N SER A 76 9.81 -24.31 4.28
CA SER A 76 9.18 -23.79 5.48
C SER A 76 8.96 -22.27 5.36
N HIS A 77 7.76 -21.82 5.69
CA HIS A 77 7.48 -20.41 5.96
C HIS A 77 7.91 -20.06 7.40
N ASP A 78 9.12 -20.46 7.80
CA ASP A 78 9.63 -20.22 9.15
C ASP A 78 9.87 -18.72 9.33
N CYS A 79 8.85 -17.98 9.75
CA CYS A 79 8.86 -16.68 10.41
C CYS A 79 9.72 -15.53 9.85
N THR A 80 10.41 -15.67 8.71
CA THR A 80 11.19 -14.59 8.07
C THR A 80 10.41 -13.89 6.96
N SER A 81 9.16 -14.28 6.71
CA SER A 81 8.25 -13.42 5.95
C SER A 81 7.83 -12.25 6.84
N SER A 82 8.76 -11.34 7.07
CA SER A 82 8.48 -9.97 7.45
C SER A 82 7.56 -9.43 6.36
N HIS A 83 6.26 -9.54 6.58
CA HIS A 83 5.25 -8.85 5.79
C HIS A 83 5.47 -7.38 6.11
N GLY A 84 6.40 -6.75 5.39
CA GLY A 84 6.64 -5.33 5.47
C GLY A 84 5.38 -4.61 5.01
N MET A 85 4.47 -4.33 5.94
CA MET A 85 3.29 -3.52 5.67
C MET A 85 3.78 -2.11 5.35
N MET A 86 3.96 -1.86 4.05
CA MET A 86 4.20 -0.52 3.53
C MET A 86 2.91 0.29 3.67
N VAL A 87 2.75 0.94 4.82
CA VAL A 87 1.70 1.95 4.99
C VAL A 87 2.11 3.15 4.13
N LEU A 88 1.51 3.28 2.95
CA LEU A 88 1.52 4.56 2.23
C LEU A 88 0.75 5.56 3.09
N THR A 89 1.45 6.32 3.91
CA THR A 89 0.88 7.53 4.50
C THR A 89 0.57 8.48 3.35
N VAL A 90 -0.72 8.70 3.10
CA VAL A 90 -1.18 9.70 2.14
C VAL A 90 -0.62 11.03 2.62
N PHE A 91 0.34 11.58 1.87
CA PHE A 91 0.87 12.90 2.11
C PHE A 91 -0.26 13.91 1.89
N GLN A 92 -0.91 14.35 2.96
CA GLN A 92 -1.86 15.46 2.93
C GLN A 92 -1.07 16.75 3.21
N PRO A 93 -0.69 17.53 2.19
CA PRO A 93 -0.13 18.85 2.45
C PRO A 93 -1.20 19.66 3.21
N GLN A 94 -0.87 20.13 4.41
CA GLN A 94 -1.70 21.13 5.07
C GLN A 94 -1.60 22.42 4.27
N ILE A 95 -2.58 22.65 3.41
CA ILE A 95 -2.78 23.95 2.78
C ILE A 95 -3.34 24.85 3.87
N GLU A 96 -2.46 25.58 4.56
CA GLU A 96 -2.90 26.68 5.40
C GLU A 96 -3.48 27.76 4.50
N SER A 97 -4.81 27.91 4.51
CA SER A 97 -5.49 29.00 3.83
C SER A 97 -5.21 30.29 4.60
N SER A 98 -4.22 31.06 4.15
CA SER A 98 -3.84 32.35 4.74
C SER A 98 -4.72 33.51 4.28
N PHE A 99 -5.98 33.26 3.90
CA PHE A 99 -6.88 34.31 3.41
C PHE A 99 -8.02 34.56 4.39
N SER A 100 -7.88 35.60 5.22
CA SER A 100 -9.03 36.21 5.89
C SER A 100 -9.68 37.20 4.93
N LEU A 101 -10.84 36.86 4.38
CA LEU A 101 -11.69 37.82 3.67
C LEU A 101 -12.26 38.81 4.71
N ILE A 102 -11.69 40.01 4.79
CA ILE A 102 -12.28 41.10 5.58
C ILE A 102 -13.40 41.71 4.74
N VAL A 103 -14.63 41.32 5.04
CA VAL A 103 -15.82 41.95 4.45
C VAL A 103 -16.12 43.22 5.24
N SER A 104 -15.93 44.37 4.61
CA SER A 104 -16.40 45.66 5.13
C SER A 104 -17.80 45.93 4.57
N TYR A 105 -18.79 46.05 5.45
CA TYR A 105 -20.12 46.51 5.07
C TYR A 105 -20.18 48.03 5.26
N SER A 106 -20.26 48.78 4.17
CA SER A 106 -20.69 50.17 4.22
C SER A 106 -22.20 50.23 4.05
N ASN A 107 -22.90 50.74 5.07
CA ASN A 107 -24.31 51.06 4.94
C ASN A 107 -24.45 52.27 4.00
N PHE A 108 -24.79 52.04 2.73
CA PHE A 108 -25.07 53.10 1.74
C PHE A 108 -26.51 53.64 1.82
N TYR A 109 -27.13 53.63 3.00
CA TYR A 109 -28.42 54.28 3.19
C TYR A 109 -28.22 55.76 3.51
N GLU A 110 -28.17 56.57 2.45
CA GLU A 110 -28.35 58.01 2.58
C GLU A 110 -29.87 58.27 2.66
N SER A 111 -30.36 58.73 3.81
CA SER A 111 -31.79 58.97 4.01
C SER A 111 -32.21 60.23 3.25
N THR A 112 -32.63 60.10 2.00
CA THR A 112 -33.19 61.21 1.21
C THR A 112 -34.67 61.41 1.52
N TYR A 113 -35.01 61.56 2.80
CA TYR A 113 -36.36 61.98 3.20
C TYR A 113 -36.42 63.51 3.24
N LEU A 114 -36.76 64.10 2.10
CA LEU A 114 -37.26 65.47 2.02
C LEU A 114 -38.79 65.41 2.09
N SER A 115 -39.33 65.18 3.29
CA SER A 115 -40.77 65.31 3.52
C SER A 115 -40.96 66.24 4.70
N ASP A 116 -41.40 67.46 4.42
CA ASP A 116 -41.87 68.37 5.44
C ASP A 116 -43.10 67.74 6.11
N PHE A 117 -42.97 67.44 7.39
CA PHE A 117 -44.01 66.83 8.19
C PHE A 117 -45.29 67.68 8.12
N SER A 118 -46.32 67.17 7.45
CA SER A 118 -47.65 67.79 7.40
C SER A 118 -48.65 66.99 8.22
N GLN A 119 -49.17 67.60 9.28
CA GLN A 119 -50.19 66.98 10.13
C GLN A 119 -51.56 66.81 9.43
N SER A 120 -51.75 67.37 8.22
CA SER A 120 -53.04 67.35 7.52
C SER A 120 -53.30 66.04 6.76
N ILE A 121 -52.32 65.16 6.61
CA ILE A 121 -52.44 63.92 5.82
C ILE A 121 -53.39 62.88 6.43
N TRP A 122 -53.70 63.01 7.73
CA TRP A 122 -54.60 62.09 8.47
C TRP A 122 -55.95 62.72 8.82
N GLN A 123 -56.41 63.74 8.10
CA GLN A 123 -57.72 64.33 8.37
C GLN A 123 -58.84 63.52 7.69
N PRO A 124 -59.95 63.23 8.40
CA PRO A 124 -61.10 62.56 7.80
C PRO A 124 -61.77 63.42 6.71
N PRO A 125 -62.55 62.83 5.79
CA PRO A 125 -63.23 63.56 4.73
C PRO A 125 -64.20 64.59 5.32
N LYS A 126 -64.13 65.84 4.85
CA LYS A 126 -65.05 66.89 5.28
C LYS A 126 -66.42 66.67 4.64
N GLN A 127 -67.48 66.70 5.43
CA GLN A 127 -68.85 66.65 4.91
C GLN A 127 -69.19 68.00 4.26
N LEU A 128 -69.72 67.95 3.03
CA LEU A 128 -70.24 69.12 2.32
C LEU A 128 -71.61 69.46 2.91
N ILE A 129 -71.76 70.67 3.44
CA ILE A 129 -73.05 71.33 3.67
C ILE A 129 -73.23 72.35 2.56
#